data_AF-A0AA88I2J3-F1
#
_entry.id   AF-A0AA88I2J3-F1
#
_cell.length_a   1.000
_cell.length_b   1.000
_cell.length_c   1.000
_cell.angle_alpha   90.00
_cell.angle_beta   90.00
_cell.angle_gamma   90.00
#
_symmetry.space_group_name_H-M   'P 1'
#
loop_
_entity.id
_entity.type
_entity.pdbx_description
1 polymer ?
#
loop_
_entity_poly.entity_id
_entity_poly.type
_entity_poly.pdbx_seq_one_letter_code
_entity_poly.pdbx_strand_id
1 'polypeptide(L)'
;MDGSGLAGVGIIMTPKIASGFLDYEALSDRIVMAHLKGQSNNLTILSVYAPIRDAPDYLKDKFYADLQLTLNKIPRKDILVIGGNLNARIGT
;
A
#
# COMPACT_ATOMS: atom_id res chain seq x y z
N MET A 1 3.46 21.68 4.89
CA MET A 1 4.06 20.85 5.95
C MET A 1 3.44 21.28 7.25
N ASP A 2 2.42 20.55 7.65
CA ASP A 2 1.63 20.67 8.87
C ASP A 2 1.88 19.42 9.72
N GLY A 3 2.47 19.63 10.89
CA GLY A 3 2.95 18.58 11.78
C GLY A 3 1.83 17.95 12.60
N SER A 4 1.26 16.85 12.10
CA SER A 4 0.70 15.81 12.96
C SER A 4 1.13 14.46 12.41
N GLY A 5 1.98 13.73 13.14
CA GLY A 5 2.46 12.39 12.77
C GLY A 5 1.38 11.31 12.86
N LEU A 6 0.23 11.53 12.23
CA LEU A 6 -0.98 10.67 12.32
C LEU A 6 -1.03 9.58 11.25
N ALA A 7 -0.25 9.71 10.17
CA ALA A 7 -0.13 8.72 9.11
C ALA A 7 1.18 8.91 8.33
N GLY A 8 1.58 7.87 7.60
CA GLY A 8 2.77 7.85 6.77
C GLY A 8 3.10 6.44 6.34
N VAL A 9 3.32 6.26 5.04
CA VAL A 9 3.73 4.99 4.44
C VAL A 9 4.94 5.21 3.55
N GLY A 10 5.73 4.16 3.39
CA GLY A 10 6.92 4.18 2.56
C GLY A 10 7.34 2.77 2.19
N ILE A 11 8.16 2.69 1.15
CA ILE A 11 8.82 1.47 0.70
C ILE A 11 10.30 1.78 0.60
N ILE A 12 11.12 1.04 1.34
CA ILE A 12 12.57 1.12 1.26
C ILE A 12 13.07 -0.12 0.53
N MET A 13 13.96 0.10 -0.44
CA MET A 13 14.51 -0.96 -1.27
C MET A 13 16.04 -0.89 -1.25
N THR A 14 16.67 -2.05 -1.36
CA THR A 14 18.12 -2.09 -1.64
C THR A 14 18.37 -1.62 -3.08
N PRO A 15 19.56 -1.07 -3.39
CA PRO A 15 19.90 -0.66 -4.76
C PRO A 15 19.72 -1.78 -5.80
N LYS A 16 20.00 -3.03 -5.39
CA LYS A 16 19.79 -4.22 -6.23
C LYS A 16 18.34 -4.35 -6.67
N ILE A 17 17.38 -4.21 -5.76
CA ILE A 17 15.95 -4.29 -6.09
C ILE A 17 15.48 -3.04 -6.84
N ALA A 18 15.96 -1.86 -6.44
CA ALA A 18 15.62 -0.59 -7.10
C ALA A 18 16.00 -0.55 -8.59
N SER A 19 16.98 -1.36 -9.03
CA SER A 19 17.32 -1.49 -10.46
C SER A 19 16.18 -2.01 -11.34
N GLY A 20 15.20 -2.71 -10.75
CA GLY A 20 13.98 -3.16 -11.42
C GLY A 20 12.81 -2.21 -11.27
N PHE A 21 12.99 -1.02 -10.72
CA PHE A 21 11.91 -0.07 -10.49
C PHE A 21 11.27 0.40 -11.80
N LEU A 22 9.94 0.34 -11.86
CA LEU A 22 9.17 0.80 -13.00
C LEU A 22 8.49 2.13 -12.68
N ASP A 23 7.65 2.15 -11.65
CA ASP A 23 6.93 3.33 -11.21
C ASP A 23 6.44 3.18 -9.75
N TYR A 24 5.88 4.27 -9.22
CA TYR A 24 5.20 4.28 -7.93
C TYR A 24 4.01 5.23 -7.98
N GLU A 25 3.03 4.99 -7.09
CA GLU A 25 1.87 5.86 -6.89
C GLU A 25 1.65 6.05 -5.38
N ALA A 26 1.68 7.29 -4.92
CA ALA A 26 1.24 7.65 -3.57
C ALA A 26 -0.26 7.96 -3.62
N LEU A 27 -1.08 7.00 -3.21
CA LEU A 27 -2.54 7.06 -3.37
C LEU A 27 -3.20 7.83 -2.23
N SER A 28 -2.62 7.74 -1.02
CA SER A 28 -3.03 8.52 0.15
C SER A 28 -1.89 8.58 1.18
N ASP A 29 -2.13 9.27 2.30
CA ASP A 29 -1.27 9.23 3.49
C ASP A 29 -1.09 7.82 4.08
N ARG A 30 -1.93 6.86 3.66
CA ARG A 30 -2.02 5.50 4.18
C ARG A 30 -1.76 4.40 3.15
N ILE A 31 -1.61 4.72 1.86
CA ILE A 31 -1.42 3.74 0.80
C ILE A 31 -0.38 4.27 -0.20
N VAL A 32 0.70 3.51 -0.37
CA VAL A 32 1.67 3.70 -1.45
C VAL A 32 1.87 2.38 -2.18
N MET A 33 1.98 2.47 -3.50
CA MET A 33 2.20 1.33 -4.38
C MET A 33 3.51 1.54 -5.14
N ALA A 34 4.28 0.47 -5.30
CA ALA A 34 5.45 0.44 -6.18
C ALA A 34 5.35 -0.75 -7.14
N HIS A 35 5.66 -0.49 -8.41
CA HIS A 35 5.79 -1.51 -9.43
C HIS A 35 7.25 -1.80 -9.74
N LEU A 36 7.57 -3.09 -9.76
CA LEU A 36 8.89 -3.62 -9.99
C LEU A 36 8.83 -4.62 -11.15
N LYS A 37 9.83 -4.55 -12.02
CA LYS A 37 10.07 -5.54 -13.06
C LYS A 37 10.52 -6.85 -12.42
N GLY A 38 9.75 -7.91 -12.62
CA GLY A 38 10.16 -9.27 -12.26
C GLY A 38 10.69 -10.04 -13.47
N GLN A 39 11.16 -11.26 -13.25
CA GLN A 39 11.71 -12.10 -14.31
C GLN A 39 10.62 -12.68 -15.23
N SER A 40 9.53 -13.19 -14.65
CA SER A 40 8.40 -13.76 -15.39
C SER A 40 7.18 -12.84 -15.36
N ASN A 41 6.80 -12.39 -14.17
CA ASN A 41 5.71 -11.43 -13.95
C ASN A 41 6.26 -10.23 -13.20
N ASN A 42 5.66 -9.06 -13.42
CA ASN A 42 5.97 -7.89 -12.60
C ASN A 42 5.50 -8.10 -11.16
N LEU A 43 6.10 -7.35 -10.25
CA LEU A 43 5.79 -7.37 -8.83
C LEU A 43 5.19 -6.02 -8.45
N THR A 44 4.00 -6.06 -7.85
CA THR A 44 3.34 -4.91 -7.26
C THR A 44 3.42 -5.00 -5.75
N ILE A 45 4.04 -4.01 -5.11
CA ILE A 45 4.15 -3.91 -3.65
C ILE A 45 3.24 -2.78 -3.17
N LEU A 46 2.29 -3.10 -2.30
CA LEU A 46 1.48 -2.12 -1.57
C LEU A 46 2.01 -2.04 -0.13
N SER A 47 2.32 -0.83 0.31
CA SER A 47 2.56 -0.51 1.72
C SER A 47 1.35 0.25 2.25
N VAL A 48 0.68 -0.33 3.24
CA VAL A 48 -0.59 0.18 3.77
C VAL A 48 -0.53 0.45 5.28
N TYR A 49 -1.26 1.47 5.71
CA TYR A 49 -1.51 1.73 7.12
C TYR A 49 -3.01 1.92 7.39
N ALA A 50 -3.66 0.81 7.76
CA ALA A 50 -5.10 0.81 8.05
C ALA A 50 -5.43 1.70 9.26
N PRO A 51 -6.60 2.35 9.29
CA PRO A 51 -7.09 3.05 10.48
C PRO A 51 -7.17 2.11 11.69
N ILE A 52 -6.99 2.66 12.89
CA ILE A 52 -7.22 1.92 14.14
C ILE A 52 -8.72 1.68 14.37
N ARG A 53 -9.07 0.72 15.23
CA ARG A 53 -10.47 0.34 15.52
C ARG A 53 -11.35 1.54 15.89
N ASP A 54 -10.82 2.44 16.71
CA ASP A 54 -11.58 3.56 17.28
C ASP A 54 -11.55 4.81 16.37
N ALA A 55 -10.99 4.69 15.16
CA ALA A 55 -11.08 5.74 14.16
C ALA A 55 -12.54 5.93 13.69
N PRO A 56 -12.94 7.15 13.32
CA PRO A 56 -14.24 7.41 12.71
C PRO A 56 -14.51 6.51 11.50
N ASP A 57 -15.76 6.04 11.36
CA ASP A 57 -16.12 5.08 10.30
C ASP A 57 -15.89 5.65 8.90
N TYR A 58 -16.11 6.95 8.68
CA TYR A 58 -15.81 7.59 7.40
C TYR A 58 -14.33 7.46 6.98
N LEU A 59 -13.39 7.40 7.94
CA LEU A 59 -11.97 7.18 7.63
C LEU A 59 -11.69 5.72 7.28
N LYS A 60 -12.38 4.78 7.92
CA LYS A 60 -12.29 3.34 7.58
C LYS A 60 -12.87 3.09 6.20
N ASP A 61 -14.06 3.60 5.94
CA ASP A 61 -14.74 3.45 4.65
C ASP A 61 -13.91 4.05 3.52
N LYS A 62 -13.37 5.26 3.74
CA LYS A 62 -12.44 5.88 2.80
C LYS A 62 -11.21 5.01 2.56
N PHE A 63 -10.57 4.50 3.61
CA PHE A 63 -9.39 3.64 3.48
C PHE A 63 -9.70 2.37 2.67
N TYR A 64 -10.78 1.66 2.98
CA TYR A 64 -11.15 0.43 2.28
C TYR A 64 -11.60 0.68 0.84
N ALA A 65 -12.26 1.82 0.56
CA ALA A 65 -12.59 2.23 -0.80
C ALA A 65 -11.33 2.54 -1.62
N ASP A 66 -10.40 3.34 -1.07
CA ASP A 66 -9.14 3.69 -1.72
C ASP A 66 -8.28 2.42 -1.96
N LEU A 67 -8.25 1.50 -0.99
CA LEU A 67 -7.57 0.20 -1.13
C LEU A 67 -8.19 -0.64 -2.24
N GLN A 68 -9.52 -0.78 -2.28
CA GLN A 68 -10.19 -1.57 -3.32
C GLN A 68 -9.96 -0.98 -4.72
N LEU A 69 -10.01 0.35 -4.86
CA LEU A 69 -9.70 1.03 -6.10
C LEU A 69 -8.25 0.79 -6.53
N THR A 70 -7.31 0.80 -5.59
CA THR A 70 -5.90 0.47 -5.86
C THR A 70 -5.77 -0.96 -6.38
N LEU A 71 -6.36 -1.94 -5.68
CA LEU A 71 -6.31 -3.35 -6.05
C LEU A 71 -6.91 -3.61 -7.44
N ASN A 72 -7.96 -2.88 -7.81
CA ASN A 72 -8.60 -3.01 -9.13
C ASN A 72 -7.72 -2.54 -10.29
N LYS A 73 -6.73 -1.66 -10.05
CA LYS A 73 -5.79 -1.19 -11.07
C LYS A 73 -4.67 -2.18 -11.36
N ILE A 74 -4.41 -3.12 -10.45
CA ILE A 74 -3.26 -4.02 -10.52
C ILE A 74 -3.47 -5.07 -11.62
N PRO A 75 -2.54 -5.23 -12.58
CA PRO A 75 -2.66 -6.26 -13.60
C PRO A 75 -2.75 -7.66 -12.97
N ARG A 76 -3.72 -8.48 -13.39
CA ARG A 76 -3.95 -9.83 -12.82
C ARG A 76 -2.74 -10.77 -12.89
N LYS A 77 -1.82 -10.54 -13.83
CA LYS A 77 -0.61 -11.34 -14.01
C LYS A 77 0.49 -10.96 -13.01
N ASP A 78 0.40 -9.78 -12.42
CA ASP A 78 1.42 -9.28 -11.52
C ASP A 78 1.33 -10.04 -10.19
N ILE A 79 2.49 -10.30 -9.61
CA ILE A 79 2.59 -10.81 -8.24
C ILE A 79 2.25 -9.63 -7.32
N LEU A 80 1.24 -9.79 -6.47
CA LEU A 80 0.83 -8.78 -5.50
C LEU A 80 1.38 -9.12 -4.11
N VAL A 81 2.10 -8.18 -3.50
CA VAL A 81 2.49 -8.22 -2.10
C VAL A 81 1.87 -7.02 -1.38
N ILE A 82 1.09 -7.28 -0.34
CA ILE A 82 0.54 -6.24 0.54
C ILE A 82 1.26 -6.36 1.88
N GLY A 83 1.92 -5.28 2.29
CA GLY A 83 2.63 -5.18 3.56
C GLY A 83 2.28 -3.89 4.31
N GLY A 84 2.75 -3.79 5.55
CA GLY A 84 2.49 -2.65 6.43
C GLY A 84 1.60 -3.04 7.61
N ASN A 85 0.99 -2.04 8.24
CA ASN A 85 0.15 -2.25 9.41
C ASN A 85 -1.33 -2.30 9.00
N LEU A 86 -1.87 -3.50 8.94
CA LEU A 86 -3.27 -3.76 8.60
C LEU A 86 -4.23 -3.51 9.77
N ASN A 87 -3.73 -3.36 11.02
CA ASN A 87 -4.52 -3.22 12.25
C ASN A 87 -5.69 -4.23 12.37
N ALA A 88 -5.57 -5.37 11.69
CA ALA A 88 -6.58 -6.41 11.66
C ALA A 88 -6.46 -7.28 12.93
N ARG A 89 -7.60 -7.59 13.56
CA ARG A 89 -7.68 -8.71 14.50
C ARG A 89 -8.20 -9.92 13.76
N ILE A 90 -7.50 -11.05 13.88
CA ILE A 90 -8.10 -12.35 13.57
C ILE A 90 -9.18 -12.59 14.64
N GLY A 91 -10.37 -13.01 14.21
CA GLY A 91 -11.56 -13.12 15.06
C GLY A 91 -11.37 -14.02 16.29
N THR A 92 -12.27 -13.84 17.27
CA THR A 92 -12.42 -14.69 18.46
C THR A 92 -12.86 -16.10 18.13
#